data_AF-A0A8H6TNW8-F1
#
_entry.id   AF-A0A8H6TNW8-F1
#
_cell.length_a   1.000
_cell.length_b   1.000
_cell.length_c   1.000
_cell.angle_alpha   90.00
_cell.angle_beta   90.00
_cell.angle_gamma   90.00
#
_symmetry.space_group_name_H-M   'P 1'
#
loop_
_entity.id
_entity.type
_entity.pdbx_description
1 polymer ?
#
loop_
_entity_poly.entity_id
_entity_poly.type
_entity_poly.pdbx_seq_one_letter_code
_entity_poly.pdbx_strand_id
1 'polypeptide(L)'
;MEIAPHLCSLQQLSLTGCPAVTHRGVFAVLRQNTVGIRSLSLEALPAKFNMAAFAGACTSASVLSHLRSFTLSIPSSTWLADISSLLEAAPLEAINLYAAQNSRIHLIFDDAYTAFWDGITSRHAQRLQRVSVLRMPIPPSAIRNICTRCVALKQLFVVVDPEDLEEFTSAVSLSRSVAEIHINFPQRSWSIVDASSPESEPESETEDSDSEHEAEGPSQTERSGYGVFMTPAQALALVLRFPESIQLFGCNSRVWKVQRTIRHPADWNQLGTSEQLVAQRELVRYDGIDIPEQFLVVRT
;
A
#
# COMPACT_ATOMS: atom_id res chain seq x y z
N MET A 1 -21.45 15.36 -27.63
CA MET A 1 -20.98 16.54 -26.89
C MET A 1 -19.45 16.54 -26.95
N GLU A 2 -18.88 17.41 -27.79
CA GLU A 2 -17.44 17.43 -28.10
C GLU A 2 -16.71 18.37 -27.14
N ILE A 3 -16.48 17.94 -25.89
CA ILE A 3 -15.72 18.75 -24.93
C ILE A 3 -14.21 18.74 -25.21
N ALA A 4 -13.70 17.68 -25.86
CA ALA A 4 -12.26 17.46 -26.04
C ALA A 4 -11.52 18.62 -26.75
N PRO A 5 -12.03 19.25 -27.82
CA PRO A 5 -11.36 20.38 -28.47
C PRO A 5 -11.15 21.60 -27.55
N HIS A 6 -11.92 21.71 -26.47
CA HIS A 6 -11.86 22.82 -25.52
C HIS A 6 -10.95 22.54 -24.31
N LEU A 7 -10.33 21.36 -24.23
CA LEU A 7 -9.51 20.90 -23.10
C LEU A 7 -8.01 20.85 -23.42
N CYS A 8 -7.53 21.72 -24.32
CA CYS A 8 -6.15 21.71 -24.82
C CYS A 8 -5.08 21.98 -23.75
N SER A 9 -5.44 22.64 -22.65
CA SER A 9 -4.53 22.98 -21.54
C SER A 9 -4.80 22.21 -20.25
N LEU A 10 -5.63 21.16 -20.30
CA LEU A 10 -5.93 20.32 -19.14
C LEU A 10 -4.64 19.64 -18.62
N GLN A 11 -4.28 19.85 -17.35
CA GLN A 11 -3.11 19.18 -16.77
C GLN A 11 -3.47 17.97 -15.92
N GLN A 12 -4.72 17.91 -15.47
CA GLN A 12 -5.21 16.87 -14.57
C GLN A 12 -6.57 16.39 -15.08
N LEU A 13 -6.72 15.07 -15.23
CA LEU A 13 -7.99 14.45 -15.59
C LEU A 13 -8.30 13.38 -14.54
N SER A 14 -9.41 13.55 -13.83
CA SER A 14 -9.93 12.56 -12.89
C SER A 14 -11.31 12.10 -13.32
N LEU A 15 -11.47 10.79 -13.47
CA LEU A 15 -12.71 10.13 -13.87
C LEU A 15 -13.00 9.00 -12.89
N THR A 16 -13.81 9.30 -11.88
CA THR A 16 -14.17 8.36 -10.80
C THR A 16 -15.64 7.98 -10.94
N GLY A 17 -15.93 6.68 -11.03
CA GLY A 17 -17.30 6.17 -11.03
C GLY A 17 -18.15 6.63 -12.23
N CYS A 18 -17.51 6.87 -13.38
CA CYS A 18 -18.17 7.39 -14.59
C CYS A 18 -18.62 6.23 -15.51
N PRO A 19 -19.86 5.71 -15.43
CA PRO A 19 -20.28 4.50 -16.16
C PRO A 19 -20.34 4.67 -17.69
N ALA A 20 -20.47 5.91 -18.15
CA ALA A 20 -20.50 6.25 -19.57
C ALA A 20 -19.10 6.38 -20.19
N VAL A 21 -18.04 6.42 -19.39
CA VAL A 21 -16.68 6.62 -19.89
C VAL A 21 -16.24 5.45 -20.78
N THR A 22 -15.49 5.77 -21.83
CA THR A 22 -14.89 4.78 -22.73
C THR A 22 -13.44 5.15 -22.98
N HIS A 23 -12.61 4.16 -23.28
CA HIS A 23 -11.21 4.38 -23.65
C HIS A 23 -11.04 5.36 -24.83
N ARG A 24 -11.95 5.33 -25.81
CA ARG A 24 -11.94 6.25 -26.96
C ARG A 24 -12.20 7.70 -26.53
N GLY A 25 -13.16 7.90 -25.61
CA GLY A 25 -13.46 9.22 -25.06
C GLY A 25 -12.30 9.81 -24.27
N VAL A 26 -11.69 9.00 -23.38
CA VAL A 26 -10.50 9.43 -22.63
C VAL A 26 -9.36 9.77 -23.58
N PHE A 27 -9.05 8.88 -24.52
CA PHE A 27 -8.00 9.13 -25.51
C PHE A 27 -8.26 10.39 -26.35
N ALA A 28 -9.51 10.65 -26.74
CA ALA A 28 -9.85 11.87 -27.49
C ALA A 28 -9.52 13.14 -26.69
N VAL A 29 -9.79 13.15 -25.37
CA VAL A 29 -9.41 14.26 -24.49
C VAL A 29 -7.89 14.39 -24.40
N LEU A 30 -7.18 13.27 -24.16
CA LEU A 30 -5.71 13.28 -24.05
C LEU A 30 -5.02 13.75 -25.34
N ARG A 31 -5.53 13.33 -26.50
CA ARG A 31 -4.94 13.66 -27.81
C ARG A 31 -5.10 15.14 -28.17
N GLN A 32 -6.19 15.79 -27.75
CA GLN A 32 -6.40 17.22 -28.00
C GLN A 32 -5.61 18.10 -27.02
N ASN A 33 -4.99 17.49 -26.01
CA ASN A 33 -4.20 18.20 -25.03
C ASN A 33 -2.80 18.53 -25.57
N THR A 34 -2.54 19.82 -25.81
CA THR A 34 -1.26 20.29 -26.35
C THR A 34 -0.23 20.58 -25.26
N VAL A 35 -0.67 20.77 -24.01
CA VAL A 35 0.21 21.05 -22.86
C VAL A 35 0.83 19.77 -22.27
N GLY A 36 0.18 18.62 -22.47
CA GLY A 36 0.51 17.35 -21.84
C GLY A 36 -0.18 17.18 -20.48
N ILE A 37 -0.80 16.02 -20.28
CA ILE A 37 -1.44 15.66 -19.02
C ILE A 37 -0.37 15.25 -18.01
N ARG A 38 -0.42 15.85 -16.82
CA ARG A 38 0.50 15.59 -15.71
C ARG A 38 -0.08 14.60 -14.69
N SER A 39 -1.39 14.57 -14.52
CA SER A 39 -2.07 13.62 -13.63
C SER A 39 -3.29 13.00 -14.32
N LEU A 40 -3.39 11.68 -14.24
CA LEU A 40 -4.49 10.90 -14.78
C LEU A 40 -5.01 9.95 -13.70
N SER A 41 -6.27 10.16 -13.26
CA SER A 41 -6.99 9.25 -12.38
C SER A 41 -8.16 8.61 -13.11
N LEU A 42 -8.18 7.28 -13.11
CA LEU A 42 -9.19 6.46 -13.76
C LEU A 42 -9.72 5.43 -12.75
N GLU A 43 -10.81 5.74 -12.07
CA GLU A 43 -11.29 4.95 -10.94
C GLU A 43 -12.70 4.43 -11.19
N ALA A 44 -12.97 3.20 -10.76
CA ALA A 44 -14.23 2.50 -11.00
C ALA A 44 -14.69 2.57 -12.47
N LEU A 45 -13.76 2.28 -13.40
CA LEU A 45 -14.05 2.23 -14.83
C LEU A 45 -15.08 1.12 -15.15
N PRO A 46 -15.98 1.33 -16.12
CA PRO A 46 -16.95 0.32 -16.52
C PRO A 46 -16.25 -0.87 -17.20
N ALA A 47 -16.82 -2.07 -17.10
CA ALA A 47 -16.25 -3.30 -17.68
C ALA A 47 -15.99 -3.22 -19.19
N LYS A 48 -16.72 -2.36 -19.91
CA LYS A 48 -16.50 -2.09 -21.35
C LYS A 48 -15.25 -1.25 -21.67
N PHE A 49 -14.55 -0.75 -20.66
CA PHE A 49 -13.32 0.00 -20.87
C PHE A 49 -12.21 -0.95 -21.31
N ASN A 50 -11.74 -0.81 -22.55
CA ASN A 50 -10.69 -1.64 -23.11
C ASN A 50 -9.32 -1.01 -22.83
N MET A 51 -8.62 -1.52 -21.82
CA MET A 51 -7.32 -1.01 -21.41
C MET A 51 -6.23 -1.24 -22.47
N ALA A 52 -6.20 -2.40 -23.12
CA ALA A 52 -5.26 -2.68 -24.21
C ALA A 52 -5.39 -1.69 -25.37
N ALA A 53 -6.61 -1.41 -25.82
CA ALA A 53 -6.86 -0.43 -26.88
C ALA A 53 -6.50 1.00 -26.43
N PHE A 54 -6.76 1.33 -25.16
CA PHE A 54 -6.37 2.62 -24.58
C PHE A 54 -4.86 2.80 -24.55
N ALA A 55 -4.13 1.79 -24.04
CA ALA A 55 -2.68 1.76 -23.97
C ALA A 55 -2.04 1.88 -25.35
N GLY A 56 -2.46 1.03 -26.30
CA GLY A 56 -1.95 1.06 -27.67
C GLY A 56 -2.13 2.43 -28.34
N ALA A 57 -3.30 3.07 -28.18
CA ALA A 57 -3.56 4.40 -28.72
C ALA A 57 -2.71 5.49 -28.06
N CYS A 58 -2.58 5.46 -26.73
CA CYS A 58 -1.80 6.45 -25.99
C CYS A 58 -0.30 6.34 -26.28
N THR A 59 0.24 5.13 -26.33
CA THR A 59 1.65 4.86 -26.64
C THR A 59 1.97 5.28 -28.06
N SER A 60 1.15 4.90 -29.04
CA SER A 60 1.35 5.27 -30.45
C SER A 60 1.35 6.79 -30.67
N ALA A 61 0.55 7.53 -29.90
CA ALA A 61 0.44 8.98 -30.01
C ALA A 61 1.33 9.75 -29.01
N SER A 62 2.07 9.06 -28.12
CA SER A 62 2.92 9.66 -27.08
C SER A 62 2.24 10.73 -26.21
N VAL A 63 0.92 10.60 -25.99
CA VAL A 63 0.10 11.61 -25.27
C VAL A 63 0.39 11.69 -23.77
N LEU A 64 1.11 10.71 -23.22
CA LEU A 64 1.46 10.61 -21.80
C LEU A 64 2.93 10.97 -21.51
N SER A 65 3.63 11.59 -22.45
CA SER A 65 5.03 12.03 -22.30
C SER A 65 5.28 13.01 -21.13
N HIS A 66 4.22 13.61 -20.58
CA HIS A 66 4.26 14.54 -19.45
C HIS A 66 3.63 13.97 -18.17
N LEU A 67 3.16 12.72 -18.19
CA LEU A 67 2.43 12.12 -17.09
C LEU A 67 3.35 11.83 -15.89
N ARG A 68 3.07 12.50 -14.77
CA ARG A 68 3.82 12.36 -13.51
C ARG A 68 3.07 11.57 -12.46
N SER A 69 1.74 11.59 -12.48
CA SER A 69 0.91 10.89 -11.50
C SER A 69 -0.14 10.05 -12.20
N PHE A 70 -0.21 8.77 -11.84
CA PHE A 70 -1.19 7.84 -12.36
C PHE A 70 -1.95 7.16 -11.23
N THR A 71 -3.27 7.18 -11.31
CA THR A 71 -4.18 6.55 -10.36
C THR A 71 -5.14 5.65 -11.12
N LEU A 72 -5.29 4.40 -10.70
CA LEU A 72 -6.14 3.43 -11.38
C LEU A 72 -6.78 2.42 -10.43
N SER A 73 -8.08 2.18 -10.59
CA SER A 73 -8.72 0.97 -10.06
C SER A 73 -8.55 -0.20 -11.03
N ILE A 74 -7.88 -1.26 -10.61
CA ILE A 74 -7.59 -2.44 -11.43
C ILE A 74 -8.73 -3.45 -11.25
N PRO A 75 -9.45 -3.84 -12.32
CA PRO A 75 -10.49 -4.87 -12.23
C PRO A 75 -9.93 -6.29 -12.37
N SER A 76 -8.76 -6.47 -12.99
CA SER A 76 -8.14 -7.77 -13.29
C SER A 76 -6.62 -7.63 -13.50
N SER A 77 -5.85 -8.67 -13.16
CA SER A 77 -4.40 -8.74 -13.43
C SER A 77 -4.05 -8.65 -14.92
N THR A 78 -4.97 -9.00 -15.81
CA THR A 78 -4.77 -8.92 -17.27
C THR A 78 -4.43 -7.52 -17.76
N TRP A 79 -4.82 -6.47 -17.02
CA TRP A 79 -4.50 -5.08 -17.36
C TRP A 79 -3.05 -4.69 -17.06
N LEU A 80 -2.32 -5.46 -16.26
CA LEU A 80 -0.98 -5.07 -15.79
C LEU A 80 0.03 -4.91 -16.93
N ALA A 81 -0.04 -5.79 -17.95
CA ALA A 81 0.80 -5.67 -19.14
C ALA A 81 0.47 -4.38 -19.92
N ASP A 82 -0.81 -4.08 -20.11
CA ASP A 82 -1.27 -2.88 -20.80
C ASP A 82 -0.88 -1.60 -20.03
N ILE A 83 -1.02 -1.60 -18.70
CA ILE A 83 -0.61 -0.48 -17.83
C ILE A 83 0.91 -0.28 -17.91
N SER A 84 1.70 -1.36 -17.93
CA SER A 84 3.16 -1.27 -18.11
C SER A 84 3.51 -0.60 -19.42
N SER A 85 2.86 -0.98 -20.52
CA SER A 85 3.07 -0.37 -21.84
C SER A 85 2.62 1.09 -21.88
N LEU A 86 1.49 1.42 -21.23
CA LEU A 86 0.96 2.77 -21.13
C LEU A 86 1.94 3.73 -20.42
N LEU A 87 2.60 3.25 -19.36
CA LEU A 87 3.46 4.06 -18.50
C LEU A 87 4.94 4.07 -18.93
N GLU A 88 5.34 3.24 -19.89
CA GLU A 88 6.74 3.04 -20.28
C GLU A 88 7.49 4.34 -20.59
N ALA A 89 6.88 5.24 -21.37
CA ALA A 89 7.49 6.52 -21.75
C ALA A 89 7.24 7.66 -20.74
N ALA A 90 6.42 7.45 -19.71
CA ALA A 90 5.97 8.51 -18.82
C ALA A 90 7.03 8.94 -17.80
N PRO A 91 7.16 10.24 -17.47
CA PRO A 91 7.91 10.76 -16.33
C PRO A 91 7.24 10.54 -14.98
N LEU A 92 6.92 9.28 -14.71
CA LEU A 92 6.15 8.88 -13.53
C LEU A 92 6.91 9.18 -12.23
N GLU A 93 6.28 10.00 -11.39
CA GLU A 93 6.70 10.36 -10.04
C GLU A 93 5.81 9.71 -8.98
N ALA A 94 4.54 9.40 -9.31
CA ALA A 94 3.59 8.80 -8.39
C ALA A 94 2.70 7.76 -9.07
N ILE A 95 2.53 6.60 -8.45
CA ILE A 95 1.59 5.56 -8.87
C ILE A 95 0.68 5.17 -7.72
N ASN A 96 -0.63 5.18 -7.96
CA ASN A 96 -1.66 4.77 -7.00
C ASN A 96 -2.56 3.70 -7.63
N LEU A 97 -2.49 2.47 -7.13
CA LEU A 97 -3.27 1.34 -7.63
C LEU A 97 -4.24 0.87 -6.56
N TYR A 98 -5.45 0.54 -6.97
CA TYR A 98 -6.52 0.08 -6.10
C TYR A 98 -7.14 -1.18 -6.68
N ALA A 99 -7.43 -2.18 -5.85
CA ALA A 99 -8.38 -3.22 -6.27
C ALA A 99 -9.77 -2.58 -6.46
N ALA A 100 -10.45 -2.89 -7.57
CA ALA A 100 -11.82 -2.41 -7.79
C ALA A 100 -12.78 -2.89 -6.68
N GLN A 101 -13.83 -2.12 -6.41
CA GLN A 101 -14.83 -2.49 -5.39
C GLN A 101 -15.51 -3.80 -5.78
N ASN A 102 -15.73 -4.69 -4.81
CA ASN A 102 -16.38 -6.01 -4.94
C ASN A 102 -15.61 -7.08 -5.73
N SER A 103 -14.51 -6.74 -6.38
CA SER A 103 -13.65 -7.77 -6.91
C SER A 103 -12.83 -8.32 -5.76
N ARG A 104 -13.16 -9.56 -5.36
CA ARG A 104 -12.23 -10.43 -4.62
C ARG A 104 -11.07 -10.75 -5.57
N ILE A 105 -10.32 -9.75 -6.02
CA ILE A 105 -9.13 -10.00 -6.80
C ILE A 105 -8.16 -10.60 -5.78
N HIS A 106 -8.25 -11.92 -5.66
CA HIS A 106 -7.07 -12.72 -5.42
C HIS A 106 -6.20 -12.45 -6.64
N LEU A 107 -5.48 -11.31 -6.61
CA LEU A 107 -4.30 -11.17 -7.42
C LEU A 107 -3.40 -12.25 -6.86
N ILE A 108 -3.49 -13.42 -7.49
CA ILE A 108 -2.49 -14.44 -7.32
C ILE A 108 -1.19 -13.70 -7.66
N PHE A 109 -0.22 -13.77 -6.75
CA PHE A 109 1.12 -13.25 -7.00
C PHE A 109 1.75 -14.10 -8.11
N ASP A 110 1.31 -13.85 -9.33
CA ASP A 110 1.77 -14.51 -10.53
C ASP A 110 2.97 -13.76 -11.11
N ASP A 111 3.57 -14.38 -12.12
CA ASP A 111 4.72 -13.83 -12.82
C ASP A 111 4.40 -12.49 -13.48
N ALA A 112 3.14 -12.27 -13.88
CA ALA A 112 2.73 -11.01 -14.51
C ALA A 112 2.72 -9.85 -13.51
N TYR A 113 2.26 -10.09 -12.28
CA TYR A 113 2.29 -9.08 -11.22
C TYR A 113 3.71 -8.75 -10.75
N THR A 114 4.59 -9.76 -10.66
CA THR A 114 6.00 -9.54 -10.36
C THR A 114 6.69 -8.77 -11.49
N ALA A 115 6.49 -9.18 -12.75
CA ALA A 115 7.03 -8.51 -13.93
C ALA A 115 6.55 -7.06 -14.05
N PHE A 116 5.29 -6.79 -13.67
CA PHE A 116 4.76 -5.43 -13.60
C PHE A 116 5.58 -4.54 -12.67
N TRP A 117 5.78 -4.95 -11.41
CA TRP A 117 6.53 -4.13 -10.44
C TRP A 117 8.00 -4.00 -10.80
N ASP A 118 8.62 -5.05 -11.33
CA ASP A 118 9.98 -5.00 -11.83
C ASP A 118 10.12 -4.02 -12.99
N GLY A 119 9.16 -4.02 -13.91
CA GLY A 119 9.09 -3.10 -15.04
C GLY A 119 8.90 -1.64 -14.61
N ILE A 120 7.99 -1.37 -13.68
CA ILE A 120 7.76 -0.02 -13.13
C ILE A 120 9.00 0.47 -12.39
N THR A 121 9.55 -0.35 -11.50
CA THR A 121 10.71 0.01 -10.70
C THR A 121 11.91 0.28 -11.58
N SER A 122 12.20 -0.60 -12.55
CA SER A 122 13.38 -0.44 -13.43
C SER A 122 13.30 0.81 -14.31
N ARG A 123 12.11 1.17 -14.80
CA ARG A 123 11.92 2.34 -15.69
C ARG A 123 11.79 3.68 -14.94
N HIS A 124 11.33 3.66 -13.69
CA HIS A 124 10.99 4.88 -12.95
C HIS A 124 11.78 5.09 -11.65
N ALA A 125 12.70 4.19 -11.30
CA ALA A 125 13.52 4.23 -10.08
C ALA A 125 14.08 5.62 -9.71
N GLN A 126 14.56 6.40 -10.68
CA GLN A 126 15.20 7.69 -10.40
C GLN A 126 14.23 8.82 -10.02
N ARG A 127 12.93 8.64 -10.31
CA ARG A 127 11.91 9.69 -10.25
C ARG A 127 10.70 9.32 -9.41
N LEU A 128 10.45 8.02 -9.20
CA LEU A 128 9.30 7.54 -8.45
C LEU A 128 9.42 7.94 -6.98
N GLN A 129 8.55 8.86 -6.55
CA GLN A 129 8.50 9.42 -5.21
C GLN A 129 7.40 8.80 -4.36
N ARG A 130 6.30 8.36 -4.99
CA ARG A 130 5.17 7.77 -4.28
C ARG A 130 4.74 6.47 -4.93
N VAL A 131 4.63 5.44 -4.11
CA VAL A 131 3.95 4.18 -4.45
C VAL A 131 2.82 3.98 -3.47
N SER A 132 1.60 3.87 -3.99
CA SER A 132 0.41 3.55 -3.20
C SER A 132 -0.30 2.37 -3.83
N VAL A 133 -0.50 1.32 -3.05
CA VAL A 133 -1.23 0.13 -3.47
C VAL A 133 -2.20 -0.23 -2.36
N LEU A 134 -3.47 0.03 -2.63
CA LEU A 134 -4.55 -0.08 -1.65
C LEU A 134 -5.46 -1.24 -2.01
N ARG A 135 -5.91 -1.96 -0.97
CA ARG A 135 -6.82 -3.11 -1.08
C ARG A 135 -6.28 -4.30 -1.89
N MET A 136 -5.00 -4.31 -2.22
CA MET A 136 -4.30 -5.45 -2.82
C MET A 136 -2.89 -5.53 -2.23
N PRO A 137 -2.42 -6.73 -1.87
CA PRO A 137 -1.08 -6.89 -1.32
C PRO A 137 -0.02 -6.75 -2.43
N ILE A 138 1.20 -6.40 -2.04
CA ILE A 138 2.37 -6.39 -2.91
C ILE A 138 3.34 -7.47 -2.38
N PRO A 139 3.90 -8.33 -3.25
CA PRO A 139 4.92 -9.28 -2.85
C PRO A 139 6.06 -8.60 -2.09
N PRO A 140 6.52 -9.16 -0.96
CA PRO A 140 7.66 -8.60 -0.24
C PRO A 140 8.91 -8.39 -1.12
N SER A 141 9.13 -9.25 -2.11
CA SER A 141 10.18 -9.11 -3.13
C SER A 141 10.05 -7.82 -3.96
N ALA A 142 8.84 -7.46 -4.37
CA ALA A 142 8.57 -6.22 -5.09
C ALA A 142 8.76 -4.99 -4.19
N ILE A 143 8.33 -5.04 -2.92
CA ILE A 143 8.58 -3.98 -1.93
C ILE A 143 10.09 -3.78 -1.75
N ARG A 144 10.84 -4.87 -1.59
CA ARG A 144 12.31 -4.84 -1.50
C ARG A 144 12.93 -4.19 -2.73
N ASN A 145 12.46 -4.54 -3.93
CA ASN A 145 12.96 -3.96 -5.18
C ASN A 145 12.69 -2.45 -5.24
N ILE A 146 11.47 -2.02 -4.91
CA ILE A 146 11.07 -0.61 -4.83
C ILE A 146 11.96 0.15 -3.84
N CYS A 147 12.09 -0.33 -2.60
CA CYS A 147 12.88 0.33 -1.57
C CYS A 147 14.39 0.41 -1.92
N THR A 148 14.92 -0.60 -2.62
CA THR A 148 16.34 -0.63 -3.01
C THR A 148 16.64 0.26 -4.20
N ARG A 149 15.78 0.27 -5.22
CA ARG A 149 16.05 0.95 -6.50
C ARG A 149 15.49 2.36 -6.59
N CYS A 150 14.35 2.63 -5.95
CA CYS A 150 13.69 3.93 -6.05
C CYS A 150 14.33 4.96 -5.11
N VAL A 151 15.42 5.59 -5.56
CA VAL A 151 16.20 6.54 -4.75
C VAL A 151 15.42 7.79 -4.35
N ALA A 152 14.39 8.16 -5.13
CA ALA A 152 13.55 9.31 -4.86
C ALA A 152 12.29 8.98 -4.03
N LEU A 153 12.11 7.72 -3.61
CA LEU A 153 10.91 7.25 -2.92
C LEU A 153 10.75 7.94 -1.56
N LYS A 154 9.70 8.74 -1.42
CA LYS A 154 9.34 9.44 -0.18
C LYS A 154 8.17 8.77 0.53
N GLN A 155 7.23 8.20 -0.22
CA GLN A 155 5.96 7.75 0.34
C GLN A 155 5.62 6.35 -0.16
N LEU A 156 5.31 5.45 0.79
CA LEU A 156 4.99 4.06 0.53
C LEU A 156 3.72 3.66 1.30
N PHE A 157 2.62 3.46 0.57
CA PHE A 157 1.33 3.02 1.12
C PHE A 157 1.02 1.63 0.57
N VAL A 158 0.92 0.63 1.43
CA VAL A 158 0.85 -0.77 0.99
C VAL A 158 -0.12 -1.58 1.86
N VAL A 159 -0.62 -2.69 1.30
CA VAL A 159 -1.25 -3.75 2.08
C VAL A 159 -0.20 -4.84 2.36
N VAL A 160 -0.04 -5.22 3.61
CA VAL A 160 0.94 -6.23 4.06
C VAL A 160 0.19 -7.23 4.93
N ASP A 161 0.43 -8.52 4.73
CA ASP A 161 -0.09 -9.54 5.63
C ASP A 161 0.72 -9.54 6.94
N PRO A 162 0.10 -9.76 8.12
CA PRO A 162 0.82 -9.76 9.39
C PRO A 162 2.03 -10.71 9.43
N GLU A 163 1.93 -11.81 8.70
CA GLU A 163 2.96 -12.85 8.55
C GLU A 163 4.22 -12.34 7.83
N ASP A 164 4.04 -11.40 6.90
CA ASP A 164 5.11 -10.82 6.07
C ASP A 164 5.71 -9.55 6.68
N LEU A 165 5.26 -9.12 7.86
CA LEU A 165 5.66 -7.86 8.47
C LEU A 165 7.18 -7.78 8.73
N GLU A 166 7.80 -8.91 9.03
CA GLU A 166 9.24 -9.02 9.22
C GLU A 166 10.00 -8.78 7.91
N GLU A 167 9.56 -9.43 6.82
CA GLU A 167 10.17 -9.26 5.51
C GLU A 167 9.93 -7.84 4.96
N PHE A 168 8.73 -7.30 5.17
CA PHE A 168 8.41 -5.91 4.87
C PHE A 168 9.37 -4.95 5.58
N THR A 169 9.60 -5.16 6.88
CA THR A 169 10.49 -4.30 7.68
C THR A 169 11.94 -4.40 7.18
N SER A 170 12.40 -5.61 6.87
CA SER A 170 13.70 -5.84 6.23
C SER A 170 13.81 -5.10 4.89
N ALA A 171 12.79 -5.18 4.03
CA ALA A 171 12.76 -4.50 2.73
C ALA A 171 12.82 -2.97 2.87
N VAL A 172 12.00 -2.40 3.76
CA VAL A 172 11.94 -0.96 4.02
C VAL A 172 13.26 -0.41 4.56
N SER A 173 13.96 -1.17 5.40
CA SER A 173 15.27 -0.75 5.95
C SER A 173 16.32 -0.45 4.87
N LEU A 174 16.14 -0.94 3.64
CA LEU A 174 17.02 -0.68 2.51
C LEU A 174 16.81 0.69 1.86
N SER A 175 15.64 1.32 2.09
CA SER A 175 15.35 2.64 1.55
C SER A 175 16.14 3.71 2.27
N ARG A 176 16.58 4.74 1.54
CA ARG A 176 17.34 5.88 2.09
C ARG A 176 16.50 7.16 2.21
N SER A 177 15.35 7.19 1.55
CA SER A 177 14.60 8.42 1.30
C SER A 177 13.14 8.33 1.75
N VAL A 178 12.64 7.14 2.08
CA VAL A 178 11.25 6.98 2.52
C VAL A 178 11.02 7.76 3.81
N ALA A 179 10.06 8.67 3.77
CA ALA A 179 9.69 9.55 4.87
C ALA A 179 8.31 9.20 5.43
N GLU A 180 7.43 8.62 4.61
CA GLU A 180 6.06 8.27 5.01
C GLU A 180 5.78 6.82 4.64
N ILE A 181 5.35 6.04 5.63
CA ILE A 181 4.91 4.67 5.44
C ILE A 181 3.51 4.51 5.98
N HIS A 182 2.66 3.83 5.23
CA HIS A 182 1.37 3.37 5.70
C HIS A 182 1.16 1.92 5.33
N ILE A 183 0.90 1.11 6.35
CA ILE A 183 0.56 -0.30 6.18
C ILE A 183 -0.94 -0.47 6.42
N ASN A 184 -1.62 -1.20 5.56
CA ASN A 184 -2.96 -1.70 5.79
C ASN A 184 -2.90 -3.22 5.92
N PHE A 185 -3.55 -3.77 6.94
CA PHE A 185 -3.76 -5.21 7.05
C PHE A 185 -5.06 -5.57 6.33
N PRO A 186 -5.09 -6.63 5.51
CA PRO A 186 -6.32 -7.04 4.86
C PRO A 186 -7.35 -7.50 5.90
N GLN A 187 -8.61 -7.07 5.76
CA GLN A 187 -9.67 -7.34 6.76
C GLN A 187 -9.96 -8.85 6.98
N ARG A 188 -9.57 -9.72 6.04
CA ARG A 188 -9.76 -11.18 6.16
C ARG A 188 -8.79 -11.84 7.13
N SER A 189 -7.68 -11.19 7.47
CA SER A 189 -6.74 -11.68 8.48
C SER A 189 -7.35 -11.65 9.89
N TRP A 190 -8.59 -11.20 10.04
CA TRP A 190 -9.28 -11.04 11.33
C TRP A 190 -10.41 -12.04 11.56
N SER A 191 -10.68 -12.95 10.60
CA SER A 191 -11.79 -13.92 10.71
C SER A 191 -11.30 -15.34 11.03
N ILE A 192 -10.48 -15.48 12.06
CA ILE A 192 -10.18 -16.77 12.70
C ILE A 192 -10.07 -16.47 14.20
N VAL A 193 -10.69 -17.32 15.03
CA VAL A 193 -10.81 -17.23 16.51
C VAL A 193 -11.99 -16.38 17.02
N ASP A 194 -13.22 -16.78 16.70
CA ASP A 194 -14.37 -16.74 17.63
C ASP A 194 -15.62 -17.41 16.98
N ALA A 195 -15.47 -18.67 16.57
CA ALA A 195 -16.59 -19.53 16.16
C ALA A 195 -16.64 -20.85 16.93
N SER A 196 -15.97 -20.90 18.08
CA SER A 196 -16.14 -21.94 19.08
C SER A 196 -16.65 -21.31 20.39
N SER A 197 -17.76 -20.59 20.31
CA SER A 197 -18.74 -20.74 21.38
C SER A 197 -19.29 -22.15 21.20
N PRO A 198 -19.05 -23.09 22.13
CA PRO A 198 -19.74 -24.36 22.09
C PRO A 198 -21.24 -24.03 22.17
N GLU A 199 -21.97 -24.32 21.10
CA GLU A 199 -23.40 -24.57 21.24
C GLU A 199 -23.48 -25.72 22.25
N SER A 200 -23.89 -25.36 23.47
CA SER A 200 -24.29 -26.28 24.50
C SER A 200 -25.37 -27.18 23.92
N GLU A 201 -24.97 -28.37 23.46
CA GLU A 201 -25.90 -29.47 23.23
C GLU A 201 -26.58 -29.80 24.57
N PRO A 202 -27.89 -30.10 24.56
CA PRO A 202 -28.60 -30.50 25.77
C PRO A 202 -28.05 -31.84 26.27
N GLU A 203 -27.63 -31.84 27.52
CA GLU A 203 -27.17 -32.98 28.30
C GLU A 203 -28.09 -34.20 28.11
N SER A 204 -27.55 -35.26 27.51
CA SER A 204 -28.09 -36.62 27.66
C SER A 204 -27.19 -37.39 28.61
N GLU A 205 -27.73 -37.70 29.79
CA GLU A 205 -27.12 -38.51 30.83
C GLU A 205 -26.83 -39.93 30.31
N THR A 206 -25.55 -40.30 30.24
CA THR A 206 -25.13 -41.72 30.29
C THR A 206 -23.86 -41.85 31.10
N GLU A 207 -23.96 -42.69 32.11
CA GLU A 207 -22.97 -43.05 33.13
C GLU A 207 -21.80 -43.88 32.55
N ASP A 208 -20.67 -43.79 33.26
CA ASP A 208 -19.60 -44.78 33.43
C ASP A 208 -18.76 -45.22 32.21
N SER A 209 -17.56 -44.61 32.08
CA SER A 209 -16.36 -45.40 31.77
C SER A 209 -15.07 -44.66 32.13
N ASP A 210 -14.38 -45.18 33.14
CA ASP A 210 -13.01 -44.83 33.50
C ASP A 210 -12.03 -45.22 32.38
N SER A 211 -11.32 -44.24 31.81
CA SER A 211 -9.99 -44.49 31.24
C SER A 211 -9.17 -43.20 31.14
N GLU A 212 -8.24 -43.08 32.08
CA GLU A 212 -7.16 -42.11 32.13
C GLU A 212 -6.22 -42.31 30.92
N HIS A 213 -6.00 -41.27 30.12
CA HIS A 213 -4.71 -40.96 29.47
C HIS A 213 -4.73 -39.53 28.93
N GLU A 214 -4.48 -38.58 29.84
CA GLU A 214 -4.13 -37.20 29.51
C GLU A 214 -2.68 -37.16 29.00
N ALA A 215 -2.52 -36.96 27.70
CA ALA A 215 -1.31 -36.39 27.12
C ALA A 215 -1.68 -35.00 26.60
N GLU A 216 -1.52 -33.99 27.47
CA GLU A 216 -1.59 -32.58 27.12
C GLU A 216 -0.53 -32.26 26.05
N GLY A 217 -0.96 -32.25 24.79
CA GLY A 217 -0.20 -31.65 23.70
C GLY A 217 -0.30 -30.12 23.81
N PRO A 218 0.80 -29.36 23.59
CA PRO A 218 0.76 -27.90 23.65
C PRO A 218 -0.24 -27.35 22.63
N SER A 219 -1.22 -26.61 23.13
CA SER A 219 -2.25 -25.92 22.34
C SER A 219 -1.59 -24.93 21.36
N GLN A 220 -1.65 -25.24 20.06
CA GLN A 220 -1.07 -24.44 18.97
C GLN A 220 -1.87 -23.15 18.64
N THR A 221 -2.58 -22.56 19.60
CA THR A 221 -3.41 -21.37 19.40
C THR A 221 -2.70 -20.04 19.69
N GLU A 222 -1.38 -20.03 19.87
CA GLU A 222 -0.56 -18.80 19.92
C GLU A 222 -0.05 -18.35 18.53
N ARG A 223 -0.78 -18.66 17.46
CA ARG A 223 -0.36 -18.25 16.11
C ARG A 223 -0.72 -16.78 15.87
N SER A 224 0.30 -15.95 15.99
CA SER A 224 0.37 -14.53 15.63
C SER A 224 -0.20 -13.57 16.68
N GLY A 225 0.63 -13.15 17.64
CA GLY A 225 0.32 -12.17 18.70
C GLY A 225 0.03 -10.73 18.22
N TYR A 226 -0.41 -10.55 16.98
CA TYR A 226 -0.89 -9.26 16.47
C TYR A 226 -2.41 -9.24 16.56
N GLY A 227 -2.94 -8.71 17.66
CA GLY A 227 -4.38 -8.44 17.78
C GLY A 227 -4.89 -7.53 16.65
N VAL A 228 -6.22 -7.39 16.57
CA VAL A 228 -6.97 -6.62 15.53
C VAL A 228 -6.41 -5.21 15.27
N PHE A 229 -5.69 -4.64 16.23
CA PHE A 229 -5.05 -3.34 16.11
C PHE A 229 -3.59 -3.37 16.54
N MET A 230 -2.74 -2.77 15.71
CA MET A 230 -1.37 -2.44 16.09
C MET A 230 -1.38 -1.44 17.26
N THR A 231 -0.77 -1.85 18.37
CA THR A 231 -0.55 -0.99 19.54
C THR A 231 0.55 0.06 19.25
N PRO A 232 0.57 1.20 19.94
CA PRO A 232 1.65 2.17 19.80
C PRO A 232 3.04 1.58 20.08
N ALA A 233 3.17 0.63 21.00
CA ALA A 233 4.44 -0.04 21.28
C ALA A 233 4.93 -0.90 20.10
N GLN A 234 4.03 -1.67 19.48
CA GLN A 234 4.34 -2.44 18.26
C GLN A 234 4.70 -1.51 17.09
N ALA A 235 3.93 -0.43 16.89
CA ALA A 235 4.22 0.58 15.89
C ALA A 235 5.61 1.21 16.09
N LEU A 236 5.96 1.57 17.32
CA LEU A 236 7.28 2.11 17.65
C LEU A 236 8.39 1.08 17.38
N ALA A 237 8.18 -0.19 17.74
CA ALA A 237 9.14 -1.26 17.47
C ALA A 237 9.46 -1.40 15.96
N LEU A 238 8.45 -1.27 15.08
CA LEU A 238 8.67 -1.23 13.63
C LEU A 238 9.42 0.02 13.19
N VAL A 239 8.98 1.20 13.64
CA VAL A 239 9.61 2.48 13.30
C VAL A 239 11.08 2.51 13.69
N LEU A 240 11.44 1.90 14.82
CA LEU A 240 12.83 1.80 15.26
C LEU A 240 13.71 0.95 14.32
N ARG A 241 13.11 0.11 13.48
CA ARG A 241 13.81 -0.71 12.48
C ARG A 241 13.78 -0.11 11.07
N PHE A 242 12.94 0.89 10.85
CA PHE A 242 12.90 1.64 9.60
C PHE A 242 14.05 2.66 9.49
N PRO A 243 14.33 3.14 8.26
CA PRO A 243 15.32 4.18 8.03
C PRO A 243 15.06 5.42 8.88
N GLU A 244 16.13 6.12 9.18
CA GLU A 244 16.08 7.35 9.94
C GLU A 244 15.20 8.43 9.29
N SER A 245 15.06 8.42 7.97
CA SER A 245 14.28 9.39 7.21
C SER A 245 12.78 9.37 7.53
N ILE A 246 12.26 8.34 8.21
CA ILE A 246 10.83 8.25 8.55
C ILE A 246 10.38 9.41 9.44
N GLN A 247 9.33 10.08 8.98
CA GLN A 247 8.65 11.19 9.65
C GLN A 247 7.21 10.84 10.01
N LEU A 248 6.53 10.04 9.18
CA LEU A 248 5.16 9.58 9.41
C LEU A 248 5.06 8.07 9.27
N PHE A 249 4.32 7.46 10.20
CA PHE A 249 3.98 6.06 10.15
C PHE A 249 2.48 5.89 10.39
N GLY A 250 1.81 5.15 9.51
CA GLY A 250 0.42 4.76 9.68
C GLY A 250 0.23 3.26 9.64
N CYS A 251 -0.78 2.80 10.36
CA CYS A 251 -1.28 1.44 10.31
C CYS A 251 -2.81 1.45 10.34
N ASN A 252 -3.45 0.91 9.30
CA ASN A 252 -4.90 0.97 9.10
C ASN A 252 -5.43 2.41 9.24
N SER A 253 -6.27 2.69 10.24
CA SER A 253 -6.85 4.01 10.47
C SER A 253 -6.06 4.87 11.47
N ARG A 254 -4.85 4.46 11.89
CA ARG A 254 -4.03 5.19 12.86
C ARG A 254 -2.81 5.77 12.18
N VAL A 255 -2.46 6.99 12.54
CA VAL A 255 -1.30 7.71 12.03
C VAL A 255 -0.55 8.33 13.20
N TRP A 256 0.77 8.18 13.17
CA TRP A 256 1.69 8.73 14.15
C TRP A 256 2.74 9.58 13.44
N LYS A 257 3.12 10.67 14.11
CA LYS A 257 4.32 11.42 13.78
C LYS A 257 5.51 10.79 14.51
N VAL A 258 6.58 10.55 13.78
CA VAL A 258 7.85 10.09 14.35
C VAL A 258 8.66 11.30 14.75
N GLN A 259 8.81 11.51 16.05
CA GLN A 259 9.59 12.60 16.62
C GLN A 259 10.94 12.08 17.11
N ARG A 260 11.97 12.92 16.99
CA ARG A 260 13.28 12.66 17.60
C ARG A 260 13.41 13.53 18.85
N THR A 261 13.64 12.90 20.00
CA THR A 261 13.97 13.58 21.25
C THR A 261 15.41 13.28 21.64
N ILE A 262 16.11 14.29 22.11
CA ILE A 262 17.46 14.12 22.65
C ILE A 262 17.30 13.88 24.15
N ARG A 263 17.77 12.73 24.65
CA ARG A 263 17.71 12.40 26.07
C ARG A 263 19.10 12.20 26.65
N HIS A 264 19.28 12.66 27.88
CA HIS A 264 20.39 12.22 28.71
C HIS A 264 20.10 10.79 29.21
N PRO A 265 21.05 9.85 29.13
CA PRO A 265 20.89 8.52 29.69
C PRO A 265 20.52 8.63 31.18
N ALA A 266 19.39 8.04 31.59
CA ALA A 266 18.87 8.18 32.96
C ALA A 266 19.82 7.58 34.03
N ASP A 267 20.77 6.74 33.63
CA ASP A 267 21.72 6.04 34.51
C ASP A 267 23.09 6.75 34.65
N TRP A 268 23.16 8.03 34.27
CA TRP A 268 24.41 8.78 34.20
C TRP A 268 25.11 9.04 35.57
N ASN A 269 24.46 8.77 36.69
CA ASN A 269 24.94 9.17 38.01
C ASN A 269 26.21 8.44 38.53
N GLN A 270 26.92 7.60 37.75
CA GLN A 270 28.00 6.78 38.33
C GLN A 270 29.40 6.81 37.70
N LEU A 271 29.64 7.16 36.44
CA LEU A 271 31.02 7.17 35.91
C LEU A 271 31.23 8.34 34.95
N GLY A 272 32.17 9.24 35.27
CA GLY A 272 32.47 10.49 34.55
C GLY A 272 33.07 10.35 33.14
N THR A 273 32.49 9.52 32.29
CA THR A 273 32.93 9.26 30.91
C THR A 273 32.00 9.92 29.90
N SER A 274 32.37 11.12 29.42
CA SER A 274 31.82 11.86 28.26
C SER A 274 30.29 11.84 28.04
N GLU A 275 29.68 13.01 28.19
CA GLU A 275 28.25 13.31 27.97
C GLU A 275 27.79 13.00 26.53
N GLN A 276 27.47 11.74 26.23
CA GLN A 276 26.95 11.36 24.93
C GLN A 276 25.42 11.49 24.93
N LEU A 277 24.93 12.56 24.32
CA LEU A 277 23.51 12.74 24.02
C LEU A 277 23.04 11.66 23.05
N VAL A 278 21.96 10.95 23.39
CA VAL A 278 21.36 9.92 22.53
C VAL A 278 20.07 10.46 21.92
N ALA A 279 19.98 10.41 20.59
CA ALA A 279 18.75 10.71 19.88
C ALA A 279 17.82 9.48 19.93
N GLN A 280 16.66 9.62 20.58
CA GLN A 280 15.64 8.59 20.66
C GLN A 280 14.46 8.96 19.75
N ARG A 281 13.91 7.97 19.05
CA ARG A 281 12.66 8.13 18.29
C ARG A 281 11.47 7.78 19.17
N GLU A 282 10.43 8.58 19.10
CA GLU A 282 9.15 8.36 19.78
C GLU A 282 7.98 8.60 18.82
N LEU A 283 6.85 7.96 19.10
CA LEU A 283 5.60 8.19 18.37
C LEU A 283 4.75 9.22 19.10
N VAL A 284 4.39 10.27 18.38
CA VAL A 284 3.44 11.28 18.84
C VAL A 284 2.17 11.16 18.01
N ARG A 285 1.03 11.48 18.61
CA ARG A 285 -0.25 11.53 17.89
C ARG A 285 -0.12 12.51 16.72
N TYR A 286 -0.65 12.12 15.57
CA TYR A 286 -0.76 13.02 14.44
C TYR A 286 -1.97 13.94 14.67
N ASP A 287 -1.71 15.21 15.01
CA ASP A 287 -2.75 16.22 15.29
C ASP A 287 -3.03 17.13 14.08
N GLY A 288 -2.47 16.81 12.90
CA GLY A 288 -2.72 17.56 11.68
C GLY A 288 -4.15 17.38 11.18
N ILE A 289 -4.78 18.48 10.78
CA ILE A 289 -6.10 18.47 10.10
C ILE A 289 -5.97 17.82 8.72
N ASP A 290 -4.78 17.90 8.12
CA ASP A 290 -4.44 17.38 6.80
C ASP A 290 -4.06 15.90 6.85
N ILE A 291 -4.90 15.05 7.47
CA ILE A 291 -4.72 13.61 7.36
C ILE A 291 -4.80 13.26 5.86
N PRO A 292 -3.71 12.77 5.24
CA PRO A 292 -3.73 12.53 3.81
C PRO A 292 -4.86 11.55 3.46
N GLU A 293 -5.55 11.78 2.35
CA GLU A 293 -6.72 10.99 1.93
C GLU A 293 -6.45 9.48 1.93
N GLN A 294 -5.20 9.07 1.70
CA GLN A 294 -4.76 7.68 1.75
C GLN A 294 -4.94 7.03 3.14
N PHE A 295 -4.95 7.83 4.21
CA PHE A 295 -5.21 7.40 5.59
C PHE A 295 -6.70 7.42 5.97
N LEU A 296 -7.54 8.08 5.16
CA LEU A 296 -8.98 8.08 5.32
C LEU A 296 -9.53 6.79 4.72
N VAL A 297 -9.34 5.67 5.43
CA VAL A 297 -10.05 4.43 5.12
C VAL A 297 -11.53 4.68 5.39
N VAL A 298 -12.27 5.09 4.36
CA VAL A 298 -13.73 5.14 4.43
C VAL A 298 -14.19 3.70 4.67
N ARG A 299 -14.75 3.47 5.86
CA ARG A 299 -15.53 2.27 6.15
C ARG A 299 -16.75 2.32 5.24
N THR A 300 -16.68 1.70 4.08
CA THR A 300 -17.82 1.41 3.20
C THR A 300 -18.14 -0.06 3.28
#